data_AF-A0A3E2UDG2-F1
#
_entry.id   AF-A0A3E2UDG2-F1
#
_cell.length_a   1.000
_cell.length_b   1.000
_cell.length_c   1.000
_cell.angle_alpha   90.00
_cell.angle_beta   90.00
_cell.angle_gamma   90.00
#
_symmetry.space_group_name_H-M   'P 1'
#
loop_
_entity.id
_entity.type
_entity.pdbx_description
1 polymer ?
#
loop_
_entity_poly.entity_id
_entity_poly.type
_entity_poly.pdbx_seq_one_letter_code
_entity_poly.pdbx_strand_id
1 'polypeptide(L)'
;MKKVVVVQSAIIAVLLLLSGVLVIAQANGISLSSILNDSNVSYIEFGDEFSGFDLWDHEGKAVTKISKGKKYTVTFYLSSSCSSCLDSISDFERFAATFGDQIDYAIIWQDKIPDHYINKYSLDPSINYSLNGEAKLSTATPTFFILDDSGFVIFKDVSRENLIEKLILLDVTDSDELKSNANKYIVDNYSNSSSNKPVLIYFYMPGCSDCDAASKLFESNNVSDDYEIIYIYKYDSENGDYNIDKDKLFGLVYDINWYPSFIMIDKGSYREIGETPVENLLSVIYQR
;
A
#
# COMPACT_ATOMS: atom_id res chain seq x y z
N MET A 1 22.77 39.25 50.57
CA MET A 1 24.07 38.58 50.35
C MET A 1 24.06 37.05 50.52
N LYS A 2 23.44 36.45 51.55
CA LYS A 2 23.47 34.98 51.75
C LYS A 2 22.81 34.12 50.64
N LYS A 3 21.70 34.55 50.02
CA LYS A 3 21.02 33.78 48.96
C LYS A 3 21.82 33.69 47.64
N VAL A 4 22.59 34.73 47.30
CA VAL A 4 23.37 34.77 46.05
C VAL A 4 24.55 33.80 46.11
N VAL A 5 25.19 33.68 47.28
CA VAL A 5 26.30 32.73 47.49
C VAL A 5 25.82 31.29 47.40
N VAL A 6 24.65 30.96 47.96
CA VAL A 6 24.10 29.58 47.90
C VAL A 6 23.73 29.17 46.48
N VAL A 7 23.19 30.08 45.67
CA VAL A 7 22.84 29.81 44.26
C VAL A 7 24.11 29.65 43.41
N GLN A 8 25.14 30.46 43.62
CA GLN A 8 26.42 30.30 42.93
C GLN A 8 27.12 28.99 43.29
N SER A 9 27.10 28.58 44.57
CA SER A 9 27.66 27.29 45.00
C SER A 9 26.92 26.09 44.40
N ALA A 10 25.60 26.17 44.25
CA ALA A 10 24.81 25.10 43.62
C ALA A 10 25.08 24.97 42.12
N ILE A 11 25.20 26.10 41.40
CA ILE A 11 25.51 26.11 39.96
C ILE A 11 26.92 25.56 39.71
N ILE A 12 27.89 25.92 40.55
CA ILE A 12 29.27 25.40 40.46
C ILE A 12 29.29 23.89 40.73
N ALA A 13 28.52 23.39 41.71
CA ALA A 13 28.42 21.96 41.99
C ALA A 13 27.82 21.17 40.81
N VAL A 14 26.78 21.70 40.16
CA VAL A 14 26.17 21.09 38.96
C VAL A 14 27.14 21.08 37.78
N LEU A 15 27.88 22.17 37.56
CA LEU A 15 28.89 22.25 36.51
C LEU A 15 30.07 21.29 36.75
N LEU A 16 30.48 21.13 38.01
CA LEU A 16 31.53 20.17 38.38
C LEU A 16 31.07 18.72 38.19
N LEU A 17 29.81 18.40 38.53
CA LEU A 17 29.22 17.09 38.26
C LEU A 17 29.14 16.79 36.75
N LEU A 18 28.68 17.76 35.95
CA LEU A 18 28.64 17.64 34.50
C LEU A 18 30.03 17.45 33.90
N SER A 19 31.04 18.18 34.39
CA SER A 19 32.43 18.02 33.94
C SER A 19 33.03 16.68 34.33
N GLY A 20 32.71 16.15 35.52
CA GLY A 20 33.13 14.83 35.97
C GLY A 20 32.56 13.70 35.12
N VAL A 21 31.28 13.79 34.77
CA VAL A 21 30.63 12.83 33.84
C VAL A 21 31.28 12.87 32.45
N LEU A 22 31.64 14.06 31.96
CA LEU A 22 32.31 14.22 30.67
C LEU A 22 33.71 13.57 30.64
N VAL A 23 34.48 13.75 31.72
CA VAL A 23 35.84 13.20 31.85
C VAL A 23 35.78 11.67 31.97
N ILE A 24 34.80 11.12 32.69
CA ILE A 24 34.58 9.66 32.79
C ILE A 24 34.15 9.07 31.44
N ALA A 25 33.30 9.76 30.67
CA ALA A 25 32.90 9.33 29.33
C ALA A 25 34.09 9.28 28.35
N GLN A 26 34.95 10.32 28.34
CA GLN A 26 36.15 10.36 27.50
C GLN A 26 37.18 9.29 27.89
N ALA A 27 37.39 9.05 29.19
CA ALA A 27 38.34 8.03 29.67
C ALA A 27 37.93 6.60 29.29
N ASN A 28 36.63 6.35 29.09
CA ASN A 28 36.09 5.06 28.67
C ASN A 28 35.86 4.95 27.15
N GLY A 29 36.36 5.91 26.36
CA GLY A 29 36.20 5.90 24.90
C GLY A 29 34.77 6.14 24.40
N ILE A 30 33.88 6.64 25.26
CA ILE A 30 32.48 6.92 24.93
C ILE A 30 32.42 8.33 24.32
N SER A 31 32.18 8.40 23.02
CA SER A 31 31.98 9.68 22.32
C SER A 31 30.72 10.38 22.84
N LEU A 32 30.78 11.70 23.05
CA LEU A 32 29.58 12.48 23.41
C LEU A 32 28.47 12.36 22.35
N SER A 33 28.82 12.04 21.10
CA SER A 33 27.87 11.77 20.02
C SER A 33 27.07 10.49 20.23
N SER A 34 27.60 9.46 20.91
CA SER A 34 26.86 8.20 21.17
C SER A 34 25.90 8.30 22.35
N ILE A 35 25.99 9.36 23.15
CA ILE A 35 25.08 9.65 24.27
C ILE A 35 23.92 10.58 23.82
N LEU A 36 24.10 11.30 22.71
CA LEU A 36 23.15 12.30 22.20
C LEU A 36 22.47 11.93 20.86
N ASN A 37 22.95 10.91 20.14
CA ASN A 37 22.25 10.37 18.97
C ASN A 37 21.36 9.21 19.38
N ASP A 38 20.07 9.30 19.04
CA ASP A 38 19.26 8.12 18.72
C ASP A 38 19.77 7.58 17.37
N SER A 39 20.97 6.99 17.38
CA SER A 39 21.81 6.70 16.18
C SER A 39 21.20 5.73 15.18
N ASN A 40 20.02 5.21 15.50
CA ASN A 40 19.35 4.14 14.79
C ASN A 40 18.08 4.63 14.08
N VAL A 41 17.80 5.95 14.10
CA VAL A 41 16.65 6.55 13.41
C VAL A 41 17.11 7.27 12.15
N SER A 42 16.67 6.78 10.99
CA SER A 42 16.94 7.37 9.67
C SER A 42 15.78 8.26 9.23
N TYR A 43 16.09 9.44 8.73
CA TYR A 43 15.10 10.38 8.18
C TYR A 43 15.16 10.29 6.66
N ILE A 44 14.04 9.94 6.04
CA ILE A 44 13.94 9.74 4.59
C ILE A 44 12.72 10.52 4.11
N GLU A 45 12.95 11.55 3.29
CA GLU A 45 11.95 12.41 2.70
C GLU A 45 12.03 12.42 1.17
N PHE A 46 11.10 13.13 0.53
CA PHE A 46 11.15 13.36 -0.93
C PHE A 46 12.48 14.00 -1.34
N GLY A 47 13.11 13.43 -2.36
CA GLY A 47 14.41 13.87 -2.89
C GLY A 47 15.63 13.28 -2.20
N ASP A 48 15.44 12.54 -1.10
CA ASP A 48 16.54 11.84 -0.42
C ASP A 48 16.87 10.52 -1.14
N GLU A 49 18.13 10.11 -1.06
CA GLU A 49 18.52 8.74 -1.41
C GLU A 49 17.96 7.78 -0.36
N PHE A 50 17.36 6.68 -0.78
CA PHE A 50 16.81 5.65 0.11
C PHE A 50 17.94 4.77 0.68
N SER A 51 18.76 5.36 1.55
CA SER A 51 19.98 4.75 2.08
C SER A 51 20.27 5.22 3.51
N GLY A 52 21.42 4.83 4.07
CA GLY A 52 21.84 5.22 5.43
C GLY A 52 21.43 4.23 6.53
N PHE A 53 20.91 3.06 6.15
CA PHE A 53 20.56 1.97 7.05
C PHE A 53 20.88 0.63 6.39
N ASP A 54 21.14 -0.39 7.21
CA ASP A 54 21.36 -1.75 6.74
C ASP A 54 20.02 -2.46 6.53
N LEU A 55 19.94 -3.23 5.45
CA LEU A 55 18.80 -4.09 5.13
C LEU A 55 19.24 -5.54 5.11
N TRP A 56 18.36 -6.42 5.58
CA TRP A 56 18.58 -7.87 5.55
C TRP A 56 17.46 -8.55 4.77
N ASP A 57 17.82 -9.48 3.89
CA ASP A 57 16.86 -10.32 3.18
C ASP A 57 16.33 -11.47 4.07
N HIS A 58 15.48 -12.31 3.47
CA HIS A 58 14.90 -13.49 4.11
C HIS A 58 15.94 -14.52 4.62
N GLU A 59 17.13 -14.55 4.01
CA GLU A 59 18.24 -15.42 4.43
C GLU A 59 19.13 -14.77 5.50
N GLY A 60 18.83 -13.54 5.92
CA GLY A 60 19.62 -12.75 6.86
C GLY A 60 20.89 -12.15 6.24
N LYS A 61 20.99 -12.12 4.91
CA LYS A 61 22.11 -11.53 4.20
C LYS A 61 21.88 -10.03 4.00
N ALA A 62 22.95 -9.27 4.16
CA ALA A 62 22.92 -7.82 3.95
C ALA A 62 22.64 -7.47 2.48
N VAL A 63 21.73 -6.52 2.28
CA VAL A 63 21.27 -6.02 0.98
C VAL A 63 21.63 -4.55 0.84
N THR A 64 22.24 -4.18 -0.28
CA THR A 64 22.68 -2.80 -0.54
C THR A 64 21.81 -2.06 -1.55
N LYS A 65 20.94 -2.76 -2.29
CA LYS A 65 20.01 -2.17 -3.26
C LYS A 65 18.74 -3.02 -3.37
N ILE A 66 17.59 -2.38 -3.30
CA ILE A 66 16.27 -3.02 -3.43
C ILE A 66 15.67 -2.90 -4.84
N SER A 67 16.10 -1.94 -5.65
CA SER A 67 15.68 -1.84 -7.05
C SER A 67 16.33 -2.94 -7.89
N LYS A 68 15.53 -3.67 -8.68
CA LYS A 68 15.92 -4.81 -9.52
C LYS A 68 15.99 -4.46 -11.02
N GLY A 69 16.03 -3.17 -11.34
CA GLY A 69 16.32 -2.65 -12.67
C GLY A 69 15.10 -2.10 -13.41
N LYS A 70 13.92 -2.09 -12.79
CA LYS A 70 12.77 -1.34 -13.31
C LYS A 70 12.93 0.16 -13.01
N LYS A 71 12.17 0.97 -13.75
CA LYS A 71 12.23 2.44 -13.66
C LYS A 71 11.85 2.96 -12.27
N TYR A 72 10.91 2.27 -11.63
CA TYR A 72 10.44 2.62 -10.30
C TYR A 72 10.42 1.39 -9.38
N THR A 73 10.72 1.64 -8.10
CA THR A 73 10.55 0.65 -7.02
C THR A 73 9.52 1.17 -6.03
N VAL A 74 8.43 0.41 -5.85
CA VAL A 74 7.42 0.70 -4.84
C VAL A 74 7.81 0.00 -3.54
N THR A 75 7.96 0.77 -2.47
CA THR A 75 8.44 0.28 -1.18
C THR A 75 7.37 0.44 -0.10
N PHE A 76 7.05 -0.65 0.59
CA PHE A 76 6.13 -0.71 1.72
C PHE A 76 6.95 -0.78 3.00
N TYR A 77 6.94 0.27 3.83
CA TYR A 77 7.58 0.26 5.13
C TYR A 77 6.58 -0.07 6.24
N LEU A 78 6.75 -1.22 6.87
CA LEU A 78 5.74 -1.88 7.71
C LEU A 78 6.30 -2.31 9.07
N SER A 79 5.40 -2.60 10.02
CA SER A 79 5.74 -3.37 11.21
C SER A 79 4.80 -4.57 11.36
N SER A 80 5.32 -5.72 11.81
CA SER A 80 4.50 -6.92 12.04
C SER A 80 3.45 -6.77 13.16
N SER A 81 3.63 -5.76 14.03
CA SER A 81 2.74 -5.46 15.15
C SER A 81 1.62 -4.46 14.82
N CYS A 82 1.62 -3.94 13.59
CA CYS A 82 0.74 -2.85 13.14
C CYS A 82 -0.43 -3.40 12.32
N SER A 83 -1.66 -3.27 12.82
CA SER A 83 -2.86 -3.83 12.17
C SER A 83 -3.11 -3.25 10.78
N SER A 84 -2.95 -1.94 10.58
CA SER A 84 -3.05 -1.30 9.26
C SER A 84 -1.95 -1.74 8.30
N CYS A 85 -0.78 -2.13 8.81
CA CYS A 85 0.30 -2.69 8.00
C CYS A 85 -0.06 -4.09 7.50
N LEU A 86 -0.59 -4.94 8.38
CA LEU A 86 -1.09 -6.27 8.02
C LEU A 86 -2.28 -6.19 7.07
N ASP A 87 -3.12 -5.16 7.26
CA ASP A 87 -4.16 -4.85 6.31
C ASP A 87 -3.54 -4.48 4.95
N SER A 88 -2.59 -3.53 4.87
CA SER A 88 -2.01 -3.08 3.59
C SER A 88 -1.33 -4.16 2.72
N ILE A 89 -0.99 -5.31 3.30
CA ILE A 89 -0.41 -6.46 2.58
C ILE A 89 -1.39 -7.59 2.33
N SER A 90 -2.57 -7.57 2.95
CA SER A 90 -3.52 -8.70 2.89
C SER A 90 -4.06 -8.96 1.49
N ASP A 91 -4.03 -7.94 0.63
CA ASP A 91 -4.40 -7.97 -0.78
C ASP A 91 -3.23 -7.50 -1.68
N PHE A 92 -1.98 -7.68 -1.22
CA PHE A 92 -0.79 -7.26 -1.99
C PHE A 92 -0.75 -7.90 -3.39
N GLU A 93 -1.13 -9.16 -3.52
CA GLU A 93 -1.18 -9.85 -4.82
C GLU A 93 -2.12 -9.13 -5.80
N ARG A 94 -3.26 -8.62 -5.33
CA ARG A 94 -4.18 -7.82 -6.15
C ARG A 94 -3.53 -6.56 -6.68
N PHE A 95 -2.87 -5.83 -5.79
CA PHE A 95 -2.15 -4.61 -6.13
C PHE A 95 -1.04 -4.92 -7.15
N ALA A 96 -0.19 -5.91 -6.87
CA ALA A 96 0.94 -6.27 -7.72
C ALA A 96 0.49 -6.82 -9.09
N ALA A 97 -0.56 -7.65 -9.12
CA ALA A 97 -1.10 -8.20 -10.37
C ALA A 97 -1.72 -7.10 -11.26
N THR A 98 -2.26 -6.03 -10.67
CA THR A 98 -2.87 -4.92 -11.41
C THR A 98 -1.79 -4.08 -12.11
N PHE A 99 -0.76 -3.64 -11.38
CA PHE A 99 0.34 -2.86 -11.96
C PHE A 99 1.31 -3.71 -12.79
N GLY A 100 1.31 -5.03 -12.60
CA GLY A 100 2.11 -5.97 -13.38
C GLY A 100 3.60 -5.93 -13.04
N ASP A 101 4.43 -6.36 -14.00
CA ASP A 101 5.88 -6.45 -13.85
C ASP A 101 6.63 -5.15 -14.23
N GLN A 102 5.91 -4.06 -14.48
CA GLN A 102 6.50 -2.78 -14.90
C GLN A 102 7.28 -2.07 -13.78
N ILE A 103 6.97 -2.41 -12.52
CA ILE A 103 7.58 -1.84 -11.33
C ILE A 103 8.21 -2.91 -10.45
N ASP A 104 9.30 -2.55 -9.78
CA ASP A 104 9.87 -3.38 -8.72
C ASP A 104 9.08 -3.17 -7.42
N TYR A 105 9.00 -4.20 -6.59
CA TYR A 105 8.39 -4.11 -5.26
C TYR A 105 9.40 -4.46 -4.18
N ALA A 106 9.28 -3.76 -3.05
CA ALA A 106 10.01 -4.07 -1.83
C ALA A 106 9.09 -3.90 -0.60
N ILE A 107 9.12 -4.87 0.30
CA ILE A 107 8.45 -4.82 1.60
C ILE A 107 9.55 -4.77 2.65
N ILE A 108 9.63 -3.67 3.39
CA ILE A 108 10.63 -3.44 4.42
C ILE A 108 9.95 -3.48 5.78
N TRP A 109 10.29 -4.50 6.55
CA TRP A 109 9.83 -4.67 7.92
C TRP A 109 10.75 -3.89 8.86
N GLN A 110 10.18 -3.01 9.70
CA GLN A 110 10.92 -2.32 10.76
C GLN A 110 11.58 -3.31 11.72
N ASP A 111 10.86 -4.38 12.02
CA ASP A 111 11.28 -5.52 12.81
C ASP A 111 11.67 -6.71 11.91
N LYS A 112 11.80 -7.93 12.44
CA LYS A 112 12.16 -9.11 11.66
C LYS A 112 11.10 -9.44 10.60
N ILE A 113 11.52 -10.09 9.51
CA ILE A 113 10.59 -10.59 8.48
C ILE A 113 9.64 -11.63 9.12
N PRO A 114 8.31 -11.41 9.09
CA PRO A 114 7.37 -12.28 9.77
C PRO A 114 6.87 -13.42 8.87
N ASP A 115 7.58 -14.55 8.88
CA ASP A 115 7.29 -15.75 8.03
C ASP A 115 5.81 -16.17 8.02
N HIS A 116 5.12 -16.04 9.16
CA HIS A 116 3.70 -16.36 9.23
C HIS A 116 2.86 -15.54 8.25
N TYR A 117 3.12 -14.22 8.14
CA TYR A 117 2.39 -13.34 7.23
C TYR A 117 2.87 -13.49 5.78
N ILE A 118 4.16 -13.74 5.55
CA ILE A 118 4.68 -14.04 4.22
C ILE A 118 3.95 -15.25 3.63
N ASN A 119 3.83 -16.33 4.40
CA ASN A 119 3.12 -17.54 3.97
C ASN A 119 1.60 -17.33 3.88
N LYS A 120 0.99 -16.62 4.84
CA LYS A 120 -0.47 -16.40 4.88
C LYS A 120 -0.96 -15.64 3.66
N TYR A 121 -0.21 -14.65 3.19
CA TYR A 121 -0.58 -13.78 2.08
C TYR A 121 0.19 -14.12 0.79
N SER A 122 0.85 -15.28 0.74
CA SER A 122 1.60 -15.76 -0.42
C SER A 122 2.58 -14.73 -1.00
N LEU A 123 3.22 -13.94 -0.13
CA LEU A 123 4.14 -12.89 -0.54
C LEU A 123 5.44 -13.52 -1.06
N ASP A 124 5.97 -13.02 -2.17
CA ASP A 124 7.27 -13.45 -2.69
C ASP A 124 8.38 -13.14 -1.65
N PRO A 125 9.10 -14.16 -1.13
CA PRO A 125 10.19 -13.94 -0.19
C PRO A 125 11.28 -13.02 -0.76
N SER A 126 11.46 -12.98 -2.09
CA SER A 126 12.51 -12.21 -2.76
C SER A 126 12.34 -10.69 -2.70
N ILE A 127 11.15 -10.20 -2.33
CA ILE A 127 10.85 -8.78 -2.17
C ILE A 127 10.76 -8.36 -0.70
N ASN A 128 11.02 -9.26 0.24
CA ASN A 128 10.92 -8.98 1.67
C ASN A 128 12.30 -8.71 2.28
N TYR A 129 12.38 -7.58 2.96
CA TYR A 129 13.57 -7.07 3.63
C TYR A 129 13.21 -6.64 5.05
N SER A 130 14.21 -6.51 5.90
CA SER A 130 14.02 -6.09 7.29
C SER A 130 15.09 -5.08 7.69
N LEU A 131 14.79 -4.24 8.68
CA LEU A 131 15.74 -3.44 9.45
C LEU A 131 16.18 -4.16 10.74
N ASN A 132 15.72 -5.40 10.97
CA ASN A 132 15.96 -6.27 12.13
C ASN A 132 15.72 -5.63 13.51
N GLY A 133 15.03 -4.48 13.57
CA GLY A 133 14.92 -3.65 14.77
C GLY A 133 16.21 -2.92 15.14
N GLU A 134 17.26 -3.02 14.34
CA GLU A 134 18.54 -2.32 14.52
C GLU A 134 18.44 -0.87 14.08
N ALA A 135 17.61 -0.59 13.07
CA ALA A 135 17.28 0.76 12.61
C ALA A 135 15.77 0.96 12.52
N LYS A 136 15.34 2.22 12.46
CA LYS A 136 13.96 2.64 12.21
C LYS A 136 13.94 3.85 11.29
N LEU A 137 12.91 3.97 10.47
CA LEU A 137 12.66 5.19 9.72
C LEU A 137 11.83 6.14 10.58
N SER A 138 12.13 7.44 10.52
CA SER A 138 11.40 8.49 11.24
C SER A 138 10.07 8.80 10.55
N THR A 139 9.20 7.80 10.46
CA THR A 139 7.87 7.86 9.84
C THR A 139 6.93 6.85 10.51
N ALA A 140 5.62 7.01 10.29
CA ALA A 140 4.64 6.05 10.76
C ALA A 140 4.71 4.74 9.96
N THR A 141 4.18 3.65 10.50
CA THR A 141 3.91 2.42 9.73
C THR A 141 2.38 2.25 9.59
N PRO A 142 1.85 1.96 8.38
CA PRO A 142 2.57 1.85 7.13
C PRO A 142 3.01 3.22 6.60
N THR A 143 4.14 3.26 5.88
CA THR A 143 4.50 4.35 4.95
C THR A 143 4.87 3.72 3.63
N PHE A 144 4.43 4.31 2.53
CA PHE A 144 4.70 3.89 1.17
C PHE A 144 5.64 4.88 0.50
N PHE A 145 6.59 4.35 -0.27
CA PHE A 145 7.52 5.14 -1.06
C PHE A 145 7.48 4.71 -2.52
N ILE A 146 7.75 5.65 -3.43
CA ILE A 146 8.17 5.33 -4.79
C ILE A 146 9.59 5.85 -4.93
N LEU A 147 10.49 4.95 -5.35
CA LEU A 147 11.87 5.27 -5.66
C LEU A 147 12.05 5.31 -7.18
N ASP A 148 12.91 6.18 -7.68
CA ASP A 148 13.39 6.10 -9.06
C ASP A 148 14.48 5.03 -9.25
N ASP A 149 14.97 4.88 -10.48
CA ASP A 149 15.99 3.89 -10.88
C ASP A 149 17.34 4.09 -10.18
N SER A 150 17.56 5.32 -9.71
CA SER A 150 18.76 5.78 -9.00
C SER A 150 18.62 5.60 -7.48
N GLY A 151 17.44 5.21 -6.99
CA GLY A 151 17.17 4.95 -5.57
C GLY A 151 16.77 6.20 -4.78
N PHE A 152 16.37 7.29 -5.45
CA PHE A 152 15.88 8.50 -4.80
C PHE A 152 14.38 8.46 -4.61
N VAL A 153 13.90 9.00 -3.49
CA VAL A 153 12.48 9.06 -3.15
C VAL A 153 11.78 10.12 -4.00
N ILE A 154 10.82 9.69 -4.83
CA ILE A 154 9.99 10.59 -5.64
C ILE A 154 8.53 10.65 -5.15
N PHE A 155 8.19 9.86 -4.14
CA PHE A 155 6.91 9.88 -3.44
C PHE A 155 7.05 9.26 -2.07
N LYS A 156 6.33 9.80 -1.09
CA LYS A 156 6.20 9.29 0.27
C LYS A 156 4.81 9.65 0.80
N ASP A 157 4.06 8.67 1.29
CA ASP A 157 2.76 8.89 1.93
C ASP A 157 2.41 7.72 2.88
N VAL A 158 1.48 7.93 3.81
CA VAL A 158 0.93 6.90 4.69
C VAL A 158 -0.37 6.29 4.14
N SER A 159 -0.93 6.87 3.08
CA SER A 159 -2.12 6.41 2.36
C SER A 159 -1.74 5.57 1.13
N ARG A 160 -2.27 4.33 1.05
CA ARG A 160 -2.07 3.48 -0.12
C ARG A 160 -2.90 3.96 -1.32
N GLU A 161 -4.05 4.61 -1.08
CA GLU A 161 -4.84 5.28 -2.13
C GLU A 161 -3.99 6.33 -2.85
N ASN A 162 -3.29 7.20 -2.11
CA ASN A 162 -2.42 8.23 -2.69
C ASN A 162 -1.24 7.62 -3.47
N LEU A 163 -0.71 6.47 -3.01
CA LEU A 163 0.30 5.72 -3.75
C LEU A 163 -0.24 5.25 -5.11
N ILE A 164 -1.45 4.66 -5.14
CA ILE A 164 -2.09 4.18 -6.37
C ILE A 164 -2.32 5.35 -7.34
N GLU A 165 -2.88 6.46 -6.86
CA GLU A 165 -3.06 7.68 -7.66
C GLU A 165 -1.74 8.18 -8.24
N LYS A 166 -0.67 8.18 -7.43
CA LYS A 166 0.65 8.61 -7.90
C LYS A 166 1.21 7.68 -8.97
N LEU A 167 1.05 6.37 -8.84
CA LEU A 167 1.50 5.41 -9.84
C LEU A 167 0.78 5.58 -11.18
N ILE A 168 -0.54 5.80 -11.14
CA ILE A 168 -1.34 6.10 -12.34
C ILE A 168 -0.89 7.41 -12.97
N LEU A 169 -0.68 8.48 -12.17
CA LEU A 169 -0.21 9.78 -12.66
C LEU A 169 1.20 9.70 -13.28
N LEU A 170 2.06 8.83 -12.76
CA LEU A 170 3.40 8.59 -13.28
C LEU A 170 3.40 7.73 -14.55
N ASP A 171 2.24 7.22 -14.97
CA ASP A 171 2.06 6.34 -16.13
C ASP A 171 3.06 5.16 -16.06
N VAL A 172 3.14 4.53 -14.88
CA VAL A 172 4.08 3.40 -14.66
C VAL A 172 3.69 2.17 -15.47
N THR A 173 2.39 2.01 -15.72
CA THR A 173 1.77 0.96 -16.51
C THR A 173 0.74 1.67 -17.39
N ASP A 174 0.76 1.39 -18.69
CA ASP A 174 -0.18 1.98 -19.65
C ASP A 174 -1.63 1.74 -19.19
N SER A 175 -2.52 2.73 -19.39
CA SER A 175 -3.89 2.67 -18.88
C SER A 175 -4.68 1.46 -19.40
N ASP A 176 -4.50 1.09 -20.67
CA ASP A 176 -5.19 -0.08 -21.25
C ASP A 176 -4.61 -1.38 -20.68
N GLU A 177 -3.30 -1.46 -20.48
CA GLU A 177 -2.63 -2.59 -19.82
C GLU A 177 -3.08 -2.73 -18.36
N LEU A 178 -3.18 -1.62 -17.63
CA LEU A 178 -3.63 -1.56 -16.24
C LEU A 178 -5.06 -2.07 -16.10
N LYS A 179 -5.97 -1.63 -16.98
CA LYS A 179 -7.35 -2.13 -17.04
C LYS A 179 -7.41 -3.59 -17.46
N SER A 180 -6.60 -4.01 -18.41
CA SER A 180 -6.49 -5.42 -18.83
C SER A 180 -6.04 -6.32 -17.67
N ASN A 181 -5.03 -5.90 -16.92
CA ASN A 181 -4.53 -6.61 -15.75
C ASN A 181 -5.59 -6.68 -14.63
N ALA A 182 -6.29 -5.57 -14.35
CA ALA A 182 -7.38 -5.55 -13.38
C ALA A 182 -8.54 -6.48 -13.80
N ASN A 183 -8.97 -6.43 -15.07
CA ASN A 183 -9.97 -7.35 -15.63
C ASN A 183 -9.55 -8.82 -15.44
N LYS A 184 -8.31 -9.14 -15.80
CA LYS A 184 -7.74 -10.48 -15.64
C LYS A 184 -7.77 -10.92 -14.18
N TYR A 185 -7.29 -10.09 -13.26
CA TYR A 185 -7.28 -10.40 -11.84
C TYR A 185 -8.71 -10.67 -11.31
N ILE A 186 -9.67 -9.80 -11.64
CA ILE A 186 -11.05 -9.93 -11.20
C ILE A 186 -11.67 -11.23 -11.71
N VAL A 187 -11.51 -11.54 -13.00
CA VAL A 187 -12.05 -12.77 -13.59
C VAL A 187 -11.38 -14.00 -13.01
N ASP A 188 -10.04 -14.04 -12.93
CA ASP A 188 -9.31 -15.21 -12.44
C ASP A 188 -9.62 -15.54 -10.98
N ASN A 189 -9.93 -14.52 -10.15
CA ASN A 189 -10.12 -14.69 -8.70
C ASN A 189 -11.59 -14.72 -8.26
N TYR A 190 -12.48 -14.03 -8.96
CA TYR A 190 -13.89 -13.88 -8.53
C TYR A 190 -14.89 -14.53 -9.47
N SER A 191 -14.48 -14.92 -10.68
CA SER A 191 -15.38 -15.62 -11.60
C SER A 191 -15.41 -17.13 -11.33
N ASN A 192 -16.56 -17.74 -11.57
CA ASN A 192 -16.71 -19.18 -11.64
C ASN A 192 -16.14 -19.69 -12.96
N SER A 193 -14.96 -20.33 -12.88
CA SER A 193 -14.26 -20.94 -14.02
C SER A 193 -15.06 -21.95 -14.84
N SER A 194 -16.20 -22.44 -14.34
CA SER A 194 -17.10 -23.35 -15.07
C SER A 194 -18.17 -22.63 -15.91
N SER A 195 -18.29 -21.33 -15.77
CA SER A 195 -19.25 -20.49 -16.50
C SER A 195 -18.72 -20.14 -17.88
N ASN A 196 -19.59 -20.23 -18.89
CA ASN A 196 -19.31 -19.72 -20.25
C ASN A 196 -20.01 -18.38 -20.51
N LYS A 197 -20.60 -17.77 -19.48
CA LYS A 197 -21.32 -16.50 -19.61
C LYS A 197 -20.33 -15.34 -19.72
N PRO A 198 -20.68 -14.26 -20.43
CA PRO A 198 -19.98 -13.00 -20.28
C PRO A 198 -20.04 -12.53 -18.82
N VAL A 199 -18.97 -11.86 -18.37
CA VAL A 199 -18.86 -11.35 -17.00
C VAL A 199 -19.34 -9.90 -16.96
N LEU A 200 -20.19 -9.57 -16.00
CA LEU A 200 -20.60 -8.21 -15.67
C LEU A 200 -20.06 -7.87 -14.29
N ILE A 201 -18.96 -7.11 -14.25
CA ILE A 201 -18.43 -6.56 -13.02
C ILE A 201 -19.31 -5.38 -12.62
N TYR A 202 -19.85 -5.42 -11.42
CA TYR A 202 -20.74 -4.42 -10.87
C TYR A 202 -20.05 -3.74 -9.67
N PHE A 203 -19.62 -2.50 -9.88
CA PHE A 203 -19.16 -1.61 -8.82
C PHE A 203 -20.35 -1.06 -8.02
N TYR A 204 -20.49 -1.56 -6.80
CA TYR A 204 -21.61 -1.29 -5.90
C TYR A 204 -21.16 -0.44 -4.71
N MET A 205 -22.01 0.50 -4.29
CA MET A 205 -21.78 1.30 -3.08
C MET A 205 -22.93 1.04 -2.09
N PRO A 206 -22.68 0.51 -0.89
CA PRO A 206 -23.73 0.31 0.10
C PRO A 206 -24.45 1.63 0.45
N GLY A 207 -25.79 1.60 0.45
CA GLY A 207 -26.64 2.77 0.72
C GLY A 207 -26.90 3.68 -0.50
N CYS A 208 -26.45 3.27 -1.69
CA CYS A 208 -26.68 3.95 -2.95
C CYS A 208 -28.06 3.61 -3.54
N SER A 209 -28.95 4.61 -3.64
CA SER A 209 -30.31 4.42 -4.18
C SER A 209 -30.31 3.88 -5.60
N ASP A 210 -29.38 4.34 -6.43
CA ASP A 210 -29.30 3.96 -7.84
C ASP A 210 -28.76 2.55 -7.98
N CYS A 211 -27.89 2.14 -7.06
CA CYS A 211 -27.38 0.79 -6.98
C CYS A 211 -28.49 -0.19 -6.56
N ASP A 212 -29.30 0.19 -5.57
CA ASP A 212 -30.47 -0.61 -5.17
C ASP A 212 -31.51 -0.72 -6.29
N ALA A 213 -31.71 0.35 -7.06
CA ALA A 213 -32.59 0.35 -8.23
C ALA A 213 -32.05 -0.56 -9.35
N ALA A 214 -30.74 -0.51 -9.64
CA ALA A 214 -30.08 -1.39 -10.59
C ALA A 214 -30.15 -2.86 -10.16
N SER A 215 -29.94 -3.18 -8.87
CA SER A 215 -30.04 -4.55 -8.36
C SER A 215 -31.46 -5.10 -8.52
N LYS A 216 -32.51 -4.33 -8.18
CA LYS A 216 -33.90 -4.72 -8.42
C LYS A 216 -34.23 -4.93 -9.89
N LEU A 217 -33.66 -4.09 -10.76
CA LEU A 217 -33.82 -4.22 -12.21
C LEU A 217 -33.18 -5.52 -12.71
N PHE A 218 -32.00 -5.88 -12.21
CA PHE A 218 -31.31 -7.11 -12.58
C PHE A 218 -32.08 -8.35 -12.12
N GLU A 219 -32.58 -8.35 -10.88
CA GLU A 219 -33.42 -9.42 -10.35
C GLU A 219 -34.71 -9.59 -11.16
N SER A 220 -35.41 -8.48 -11.44
CA SER A 220 -36.71 -8.53 -12.14
C SER A 220 -36.61 -8.96 -13.61
N ASN A 221 -35.42 -8.84 -14.21
CA ASN A 221 -35.17 -9.17 -15.62
C ASN A 221 -34.27 -10.40 -15.79
N ASN A 222 -33.96 -11.12 -14.69
CA ASN A 222 -33.09 -12.30 -14.69
C ASN A 222 -31.74 -12.07 -15.41
N VAL A 223 -31.09 -10.92 -15.20
CA VAL A 223 -29.80 -10.59 -15.85
C VAL A 223 -28.73 -11.64 -15.54
N SER A 224 -28.81 -12.30 -14.37
CA SER A 224 -27.96 -13.42 -13.99
C SER A 224 -28.08 -14.66 -14.88
N ASP A 225 -29.13 -14.78 -15.70
CA ASP A 225 -29.27 -15.87 -16.67
C ASP A 225 -28.33 -15.67 -17.86
N ASP A 226 -28.09 -14.42 -18.26
CA ASP A 226 -27.25 -14.06 -19.40
C ASP A 226 -25.81 -13.75 -19.00
N TYR A 227 -25.61 -13.16 -17.82
CA TYR A 227 -24.31 -12.71 -17.33
C TYR A 227 -23.95 -13.40 -16.03
N GLU A 228 -22.65 -13.57 -15.82
CA GLU A 228 -22.10 -13.79 -14.49
C GLU A 228 -21.81 -12.45 -13.84
N ILE A 229 -22.50 -12.14 -12.74
CA ILE A 229 -22.38 -10.84 -12.08
C ILE A 229 -21.37 -10.95 -10.94
N ILE A 230 -20.28 -10.17 -11.02
CA ILE A 230 -19.28 -10.06 -9.97
C ILE A 230 -19.45 -8.71 -9.29
N TYR A 231 -19.84 -8.71 -8.02
CA TYR A 231 -19.98 -7.49 -7.25
C TYR A 231 -18.63 -7.07 -6.67
N ILE A 232 -18.27 -5.81 -6.87
CA ILE A 232 -17.13 -5.15 -6.25
C ILE A 232 -17.65 -3.98 -5.41
N TYR A 233 -17.47 -4.04 -4.10
CA TYR A 233 -18.04 -3.10 -3.14
C TYR A 233 -17.05 -1.99 -2.82
N LYS A 234 -17.50 -0.73 -2.82
CA LYS A 234 -16.66 0.43 -2.49
C LYS A 234 -16.04 0.36 -1.09
N TYR A 235 -16.78 -0.16 -0.11
CA TYR A 235 -16.36 -0.34 1.27
C TYR A 235 -17.15 -1.48 1.90
N ASP A 236 -16.65 -1.96 3.04
CA ASP A 236 -17.26 -3.05 3.78
C ASP A 236 -18.71 -2.74 4.17
N SER A 237 -19.54 -3.78 4.18
CA SER A 237 -20.87 -3.75 4.76
C SER A 237 -20.99 -4.95 5.70
N GLU A 238 -21.88 -4.89 6.70
CA GLU A 238 -21.85 -5.70 7.93
C GLU A 238 -21.71 -7.25 7.78
N ASN A 239 -21.77 -7.81 6.57
CA ASN A 239 -21.56 -9.22 6.26
C ASN A 239 -20.24 -9.44 5.49
N GLY A 240 -19.15 -9.75 6.18
CA GLY A 240 -17.76 -9.74 5.68
C GLY A 240 -17.33 -10.77 4.62
N ASP A 241 -18.16 -11.10 3.62
CA ASP A 241 -17.84 -12.00 2.48
C ASP A 241 -17.87 -11.27 1.11
N TYR A 242 -17.75 -9.94 1.10
CA TYR A 242 -17.81 -9.14 -0.11
C TYR A 242 -16.44 -8.89 -0.74
N ASN A 243 -16.37 -8.84 -2.07
CA ASN A 243 -15.18 -8.37 -2.77
C ASN A 243 -15.08 -6.85 -2.61
N ILE A 244 -14.27 -6.37 -1.67
CA ILE A 244 -14.10 -4.93 -1.39
C ILE A 244 -13.05 -4.33 -2.33
N ASP A 245 -13.32 -3.17 -2.90
CA ASP A 245 -12.37 -2.34 -3.64
C ASP A 245 -11.49 -1.53 -2.69
N LYS A 246 -10.61 -2.25 -2.00
CA LYS A 246 -9.76 -1.69 -0.97
C LYS A 246 -8.80 -0.64 -1.52
N ASP A 247 -8.68 0.47 -0.79
CA ASP A 247 -7.94 1.68 -1.20
C ASP A 247 -8.35 2.22 -2.58
N LYS A 248 -9.57 1.88 -3.03
CA LYS A 248 -10.12 2.24 -4.34
C LYS A 248 -9.27 1.79 -5.52
N LEU A 249 -8.53 0.67 -5.40
CA LEU A 249 -7.61 0.24 -6.46
C LEU A 249 -8.31 0.16 -7.82
N PHE A 250 -9.40 -0.60 -7.93
CA PHE A 250 -10.13 -0.73 -9.18
C PHE A 250 -10.89 0.54 -9.53
N GLY A 251 -11.46 1.23 -8.54
CA GLY A 251 -12.10 2.53 -8.74
C GLY A 251 -11.17 3.55 -9.40
N LEU A 252 -9.90 3.60 -9.01
CA LEU A 252 -8.88 4.46 -9.61
C LEU A 252 -8.45 3.97 -11.00
N VAL A 253 -8.30 2.65 -11.20
CA VAL A 253 -7.95 2.05 -12.50
C VAL A 253 -8.99 2.35 -13.58
N TYR A 254 -10.27 2.32 -13.22
CA TYR A 254 -11.39 2.56 -14.14
C TYR A 254 -11.95 3.98 -14.08
N ASP A 255 -11.32 4.90 -13.35
CA ASP A 255 -11.80 6.29 -13.13
C ASP A 255 -13.28 6.35 -12.67
N ILE A 256 -13.66 5.48 -11.73
CA ILE A 256 -15.02 5.36 -11.21
C ILE A 256 -15.28 6.48 -10.21
N ASN A 257 -15.94 7.51 -10.69
CA ASN A 257 -16.44 8.63 -9.90
C ASN A 257 -17.95 8.54 -9.59
N TRP A 258 -18.65 7.55 -10.16
CA TRP A 258 -20.10 7.34 -10.02
C TRP A 258 -20.44 5.89 -9.67
N TYR A 259 -21.49 5.68 -8.87
CA TYR A 259 -22.02 4.36 -8.52
C TYR A 259 -23.53 4.33 -8.79
N PRO A 260 -24.07 3.26 -9.41
CA PRO A 260 -23.35 2.07 -9.86
C PRO A 260 -22.56 2.33 -11.15
N SER A 261 -21.47 1.59 -11.34
CA SER A 261 -20.72 1.52 -12.60
C SER A 261 -20.45 0.06 -12.96
N PHE A 262 -20.29 -0.25 -14.24
CA PHE A 262 -20.17 -1.63 -14.71
C PHE A 262 -19.06 -1.80 -15.73
N ILE A 263 -18.39 -2.95 -15.68
CA ILE A 263 -17.48 -3.41 -16.72
C ILE A 263 -18.01 -4.72 -17.27
N MET A 264 -18.28 -4.75 -18.57
CA MET A 264 -18.73 -5.96 -19.27
C MET A 264 -17.54 -6.59 -19.98
N ILE A 265 -17.26 -7.86 -19.71
CA ILE A 265 -16.18 -8.63 -20.34
C ILE A 265 -16.80 -9.78 -21.15
N ASP A 266 -16.49 -9.82 -22.46
CA ASP A 266 -16.86 -10.93 -23.35
C ASP A 266 -15.73 -11.21 -24.34
N LYS A 267 -15.34 -12.49 -24.47
CA LYS A 267 -14.38 -13.00 -25.47
C LYS A 267 -13.09 -12.17 -25.61
N GLY A 268 -12.50 -11.77 -24.49
CA GLY A 268 -11.24 -11.02 -24.47
C GLY A 268 -11.37 -9.54 -24.83
N SER A 269 -12.60 -9.03 -24.94
CA SER A 269 -12.90 -7.61 -25.01
C SER A 269 -13.61 -7.15 -23.74
N TYR A 270 -13.46 -5.88 -23.39
CA TYR A 270 -14.22 -5.27 -22.30
C TYR A 270 -14.86 -3.96 -22.74
N ARG A 271 -15.90 -3.55 -22.03
CA ARG A 271 -16.59 -2.27 -22.19
C ARG A 271 -16.97 -1.70 -20.85
N GLU A 272 -16.67 -0.42 -20.68
CA GLU A 272 -17.04 0.36 -19.49
C GLU A 272 -18.44 0.95 -19.69
N ILE A 273 -19.24 0.90 -18.63
CA ILE A 273 -20.58 1.47 -18.53
C ILE A 273 -20.60 2.34 -17.28
N GLY A 274 -20.38 3.64 -17.47
CA GLY A 274 -20.46 4.64 -16.40
C GLY A 274 -21.89 5.08 -16.11
N GLU A 275 -22.04 6.34 -15.68
CA GLU A 275 -23.32 6.94 -15.30
C GLU A 275 -24.41 6.71 -16.36
N THR A 276 -25.40 5.90 -16.01
CA THR A 276 -26.51 5.51 -16.88
C THR A 276 -27.81 5.54 -16.09
N PRO A 277 -28.86 6.26 -16.54
CA PRO A 277 -30.17 6.22 -15.91
C PRO A 277 -30.72 4.78 -15.86
N VAL A 278 -31.33 4.41 -14.74
CA VAL A 278 -31.80 3.03 -14.47
C VAL A 278 -32.74 2.52 -15.58
N GLU A 279 -33.59 3.38 -16.11
CA GLU A 279 -34.52 3.07 -17.20
C GLU A 279 -33.82 2.66 -18.51
N ASN A 280 -32.60 3.12 -18.74
CA ASN A 280 -31.80 2.82 -19.92
C ASN A 280 -30.77 1.71 -19.68
N LEU A 281 -30.53 1.33 -18.42
CA LEU A 281 -29.41 0.46 -18.05
C LEU A 281 -29.43 -0.89 -18.80
N LEU A 282 -30.60 -1.55 -18.91
CA LEU A 282 -30.70 -2.81 -19.68
C LEU A 282 -30.41 -2.61 -21.16
N SER A 283 -30.90 -1.53 -21.78
CA SER A 283 -30.62 -1.23 -23.19
C SER A 283 -29.11 -1.06 -23.43
N VAL A 284 -28.42 -0.39 -22.50
CA VAL A 284 -26.97 -0.18 -22.57
C VAL A 284 -26.19 -1.47 -22.31
N ILE A 285 -26.62 -2.31 -21.37
CA ILE A 285 -25.96 -3.61 -21.09
C ILE A 285 -26.09 -4.54 -22.29
N TYR A 286 -27.30 -4.71 -22.82
CA TYR A 286 -27.57 -5.61 -23.94
C TYR A 286 -27.30 -5.00 -25.33
N GLN A 287 -26.91 -3.73 -25.41
CA GLN A 287 -26.79 -2.95 -26.65
C GLN A 287 -28.04 -3.05 -27.54
N ARG A 288 -29.22 -2.86 -26.94
CA ARG A 288 -30.53 -2.86 -27.63
C ARG A 288 -31.06 -1.45 -27.88
#